data_AF-A0A250FXR4-F1
#
_entry.id   AF-A0A250FXR4-F1
#
_cell.length_a   1.000
_cell.length_b   1.000
_cell.length_c   1.000
_cell.angle_alpha   90.00
_cell.angle_beta   90.00
_cell.angle_gamma   90.00
#
_symmetry.space_group_name_H-M   'P 1'
#
loop_
_entity.id
_entity.type
_entity.pdbx_description
1 polymer ?
#
loop_
_entity_poly.entity_id
_entity_poly.type
_entity_poly.pdbx_seq_one_letter_code
_entity_poly.pdbx_strand_id
1 'polypeptide(L)'
;MSISIQDLKKIVETSEYQALIKQLSQEYHIDIYNEMELQLYNIISNQCKFSDLSIDEIHQFFLENQTLVCLYINDKFGKPEKEKGVTYLGFPQTIFLTSAMEILLIEKNKLLDYVKKQRITAPTKCVKEDIASYQRALATSKNEPIPEIFQKKPKEEKVISYVGNKIILGEFKSTDEDDKWQTSAILWEKETEINIIGDYDSKKAIVNYVQWIEDNRETILSFALEYENFLDTFNDWISEEIRKKGKATLYDKTILTEPITEETLIKGIHIEDISVYLEDGSIESAEINLITSPDYFNGHTLVIETDKKKKLSFGGMQG
;
A
#
# COMPACT_ATOMS: atom_id res chain seq x y z
N MET A 1 0.11 -23.17 20.25
CA MET A 1 -0.87 -24.28 20.17
C MET A 1 -1.72 -24.09 18.92
N SER A 2 -2.07 -25.15 18.18
CA SER A 2 -2.98 -25.04 17.04
C SER A 2 -4.43 -24.98 17.51
N ILE A 3 -5.14 -23.91 17.21
CA ILE A 3 -6.56 -23.76 17.54
C ILE A 3 -7.40 -24.50 16.50
N SER A 4 -8.35 -25.33 16.94
CA SER A 4 -9.24 -26.03 16.02
C SER A 4 -10.29 -25.06 15.46
N ILE A 5 -10.69 -25.28 14.20
CA ILE A 5 -11.79 -24.51 13.58
C ILE A 5 -13.08 -24.64 14.41
N GLN A 6 -13.29 -25.79 15.06
CA GLN A 6 -14.45 -26.03 15.92
C GLN A 6 -14.47 -25.10 17.13
N ASP A 7 -13.31 -24.76 17.69
CA ASP A 7 -13.24 -23.86 18.85
C ASP A 7 -13.52 -22.40 18.44
N LEU A 8 -13.08 -22.00 17.24
CA LEU A 8 -13.45 -20.70 16.67
C LEU A 8 -14.96 -20.61 16.41
N LYS A 9 -15.56 -21.66 15.83
CA LYS A 9 -17.01 -21.71 15.55
C LYS A 9 -17.87 -21.55 16.80
N LYS A 10 -17.48 -22.19 17.92
CA LYS A 10 -18.19 -22.06 19.21
C LYS A 10 -18.26 -20.62 19.73
N ILE A 11 -17.33 -19.76 19.29
CA ILE A 11 -17.30 -18.35 19.67
C ILE A 11 -18.10 -17.53 18.65
N VAL A 12 -17.73 -17.63 17.37
CA VAL A 12 -18.22 -16.69 16.35
C VAL A 12 -19.60 -17.05 15.77
N GLU A 13 -20.01 -18.32 15.77
CA GLU A 13 -21.32 -18.72 15.21
C GLU A 13 -22.49 -18.54 16.20
N THR A 14 -22.24 -17.99 17.39
CA THR A 14 -23.29 -17.75 18.38
C THR A 14 -24.15 -16.53 18.01
N SER A 15 -25.47 -16.63 18.23
CA SER A 15 -26.38 -15.51 17.96
C SER A 15 -26.05 -14.25 18.75
N GLU A 16 -25.52 -14.39 19.96
CA GLU A 16 -25.08 -13.29 20.82
C GLU A 16 -23.87 -12.56 20.23
N TYR A 17 -22.84 -13.30 19.80
CA TYR A 17 -21.67 -12.71 19.13
C TYR A 17 -22.07 -12.00 17.83
N GLN A 18 -22.91 -12.63 17.01
CA GLN A 18 -23.41 -12.04 15.76
C GLN A 18 -24.18 -10.74 15.99
N ALA A 19 -25.02 -10.69 17.03
CA ALA A 19 -25.74 -9.48 17.41
C ALA A 19 -24.79 -8.38 17.89
N LEU A 20 -23.81 -8.73 18.72
CA LEU A 20 -22.79 -7.81 19.22
C LEU A 20 -21.99 -7.18 18.07
N ILE A 21 -21.47 -7.99 17.15
CA ILE A 21 -20.69 -7.53 16.00
C ILE A 21 -21.51 -6.57 15.14
N LYS A 22 -22.79 -6.90 14.89
CA LYS A 22 -23.70 -6.01 14.14
C LYS A 22 -23.94 -4.68 14.84
N GLN A 23 -24.09 -4.67 16.17
CA GLN A 23 -24.24 -3.45 16.95
C GLN A 23 -22.99 -2.58 16.86
N LEU A 24 -21.82 -3.15 17.11
CA LEU A 24 -20.54 -2.43 17.09
C LEU A 24 -20.21 -1.88 15.69
N SER A 25 -20.50 -2.65 14.65
CA SER A 25 -20.42 -2.20 13.25
C SER A 25 -21.19 -0.91 13.00
N GLN A 26 -22.44 -0.85 13.47
CA GLN A 26 -23.32 0.30 13.28
C GLN A 26 -22.86 1.50 14.09
N GLU A 27 -22.48 1.30 15.35
CA GLU A 27 -22.05 2.35 16.28
C GLU A 27 -20.76 3.02 15.82
N TYR A 28 -19.78 2.23 15.36
CA TYR A 28 -18.46 2.71 14.98
C TYR A 28 -18.29 2.89 13.47
N HIS A 29 -19.34 2.68 12.67
CA HIS A 29 -19.34 2.79 11.21
C HIS A 29 -18.30 1.89 10.52
N ILE A 30 -18.12 0.67 11.02
CA ILE A 30 -17.24 -0.36 10.45
C ILE A 30 -18.07 -1.24 9.53
N ASP A 31 -17.69 -1.38 8.25
CA ASP A 31 -18.40 -2.25 7.30
C ASP A 31 -17.97 -3.71 7.46
N ILE A 32 -18.91 -4.61 7.79
CA ILE A 32 -18.63 -6.01 8.09
C ILE A 32 -19.51 -6.90 7.21
N TYR A 33 -18.89 -7.90 6.57
CA TYR A 33 -19.65 -8.95 5.89
C TYR A 33 -19.92 -10.14 6.82
N ASN A 34 -21.16 -10.66 6.79
CA ASN A 34 -21.67 -11.58 7.81
C ASN A 34 -21.32 -13.06 7.61
N GLU A 35 -20.83 -13.48 6.45
CA GLU A 35 -20.53 -14.91 6.24
C GLU A 35 -19.04 -15.19 6.40
N MET A 36 -18.72 -16.02 7.39
CA MET A 36 -17.37 -16.56 7.57
C MET A 36 -17.17 -17.80 6.70
N GLU A 37 -16.40 -17.64 5.62
CA GLU A 37 -15.91 -18.77 4.85
C GLU A 37 -14.82 -19.56 5.60
N LEU A 38 -14.65 -20.85 5.24
CA LEU A 38 -13.65 -21.73 5.84
C LEU A 38 -12.22 -21.13 5.82
N GLN A 39 -11.90 -20.35 4.79
CA GLN A 39 -10.61 -19.67 4.63
C GLN A 39 -10.33 -18.67 5.76
N LEU A 40 -11.37 -17.96 6.23
CA LEU A 40 -11.25 -16.96 7.29
C LEU A 40 -10.98 -17.61 8.66
N TYR A 41 -11.57 -18.78 8.93
CA TYR A 41 -11.23 -19.58 10.10
C TYR A 41 -9.77 -20.04 10.11
N ASN A 42 -9.25 -20.42 8.94
CA ASN A 42 -7.84 -20.82 8.80
C ASN A 42 -6.88 -19.66 9.07
N ILE A 43 -7.25 -18.44 8.69
CA ILE A 43 -6.46 -17.23 8.98
C ILE A 43 -6.32 -17.04 10.49
N ILE A 44 -7.43 -16.99 11.24
CA ILE A 44 -7.35 -16.81 12.70
C ILE A 44 -6.59 -17.97 13.36
N SER A 45 -6.86 -19.21 12.97
CA SER A 45 -6.16 -20.38 13.52
C SER A 45 -4.65 -20.27 13.31
N ASN A 46 -4.21 -19.84 12.12
CA ASN A 46 -2.79 -19.64 11.84
C ASN A 46 -2.19 -18.46 12.61
N GLN A 47 -2.90 -17.34 12.71
CA GLN A 47 -2.45 -16.20 13.50
C GLN A 47 -2.30 -16.53 14.99
N CYS A 48 -3.24 -17.27 15.56
CA CYS A 48 -3.14 -17.75 16.94
C CYS A 48 -1.90 -18.62 17.15
N LYS A 49 -1.52 -19.48 16.18
CA LYS A 49 -0.28 -20.28 16.25
C LYS A 49 0.98 -19.41 16.39
N PHE A 50 1.03 -18.26 15.72
CA PHE A 50 2.20 -17.39 15.76
C PHE A 50 2.24 -16.49 17.01
N SER A 51 1.07 -16.12 17.54
CA SER A 51 0.92 -15.20 18.68
C SER A 51 1.23 -15.81 20.04
N ASP A 52 1.20 -17.14 20.15
CA ASP A 52 1.20 -17.88 21.43
C ASP A 52 0.03 -17.51 22.37
N LEU A 53 -1.05 -16.93 21.83
CA LEU A 53 -2.31 -16.64 22.54
C LEU A 53 -3.36 -17.70 22.22
N SER A 54 -4.20 -18.01 23.21
CA SER A 54 -5.39 -18.83 23.04
C SER A 54 -6.58 -18.01 22.52
N ILE A 55 -7.55 -18.67 21.88
CA ILE A 55 -8.73 -17.98 21.37
C ILE A 55 -9.61 -17.46 22.50
N ASP A 56 -9.67 -18.15 23.63
CA ASP A 56 -10.43 -17.71 24.80
C ASP A 56 -9.84 -16.43 25.40
N GLU A 57 -8.51 -16.32 25.48
CA GLU A 57 -7.85 -15.07 25.90
C GLU A 57 -8.17 -13.91 24.95
N ILE A 58 -8.12 -14.14 23.63
CA ILE A 58 -8.41 -13.12 22.62
C ILE A 58 -9.88 -12.69 22.72
N HIS A 59 -10.79 -13.65 22.82
CA HIS A 59 -12.22 -13.39 22.88
C HIS A 59 -12.61 -12.69 24.17
N GLN A 60 -12.10 -13.13 25.32
CA GLN A 60 -12.35 -12.49 26.61
C GLN A 60 -11.87 -11.04 26.60
N PHE A 61 -10.66 -10.79 26.09
CA PHE A 61 -10.16 -9.43 25.94
C PHE A 61 -11.05 -8.59 25.02
N PHE A 62 -11.50 -9.14 23.89
CA PHE A 62 -12.40 -8.44 22.99
C PHE A 62 -13.69 -8.01 23.70
N LEU A 63 -14.29 -8.91 24.49
CA LEU A 63 -15.50 -8.61 25.25
C LEU A 63 -15.29 -7.49 26.29
N GLU A 64 -14.12 -7.45 26.92
CA GLU A 64 -13.76 -6.42 27.91
C GLU A 64 -13.36 -5.08 27.28
N ASN A 65 -12.91 -5.08 26.03
CA ASN A 65 -12.29 -3.93 25.37
C ASN A 65 -12.95 -3.55 24.03
N GLN A 66 -14.26 -3.82 23.88
CA GLN A 66 -15.00 -3.63 22.63
C GLN A 66 -14.80 -2.24 22.00
N THR A 67 -14.96 -1.18 22.80
CA THR A 67 -14.76 0.21 22.36
C THR A 67 -13.34 0.45 21.86
N LEU A 68 -12.33 -0.01 22.60
CA LEU A 68 -10.93 0.15 22.22
C LEU A 68 -10.61 -0.59 20.92
N VAL A 69 -11.10 -1.81 20.77
CA VAL A 69 -10.94 -2.62 19.55
C VAL A 69 -11.59 -1.93 18.35
N CYS A 70 -12.80 -1.39 18.50
CA CYS A 70 -13.49 -0.67 17.42
C CYS A 70 -12.77 0.61 17.01
N LEU A 71 -12.30 1.40 18.00
CA LEU A 71 -11.50 2.61 17.73
C LEU A 71 -10.17 2.28 17.05
N TYR A 72 -9.53 1.18 17.43
CA TYR A 72 -8.31 0.69 16.80
C TYR A 72 -8.55 0.27 15.35
N ILE A 73 -9.62 -0.49 15.07
CA ILE A 73 -10.02 -0.86 13.70
C ILE A 73 -10.23 0.40 12.86
N ASN A 74 -11.02 1.36 13.36
CA ASN A 74 -11.26 2.62 12.66
C ASN A 74 -9.99 3.41 12.38
N ASP A 75 -9.06 3.45 13.34
CA ASP A 75 -7.83 4.21 13.17
C ASP A 75 -6.86 3.53 12.18
N LYS A 76 -6.75 2.19 12.26
CA LYS A 76 -5.87 1.35 11.43
C LYS A 76 -6.34 1.27 9.98
N PHE A 77 -7.63 1.06 9.76
CA PHE A 77 -8.18 0.87 8.42
C PHE A 77 -8.79 2.13 7.80
N GLY A 78 -8.98 3.19 8.59
CA GLY A 78 -9.67 4.40 8.16
C GLY A 78 -11.17 4.20 7.96
N LYS A 79 -11.89 5.28 7.61
CA LYS A 79 -13.20 5.13 6.99
C LYS A 79 -12.97 4.66 5.56
N PRO A 80 -13.56 3.56 5.08
CA PRO A 80 -13.59 3.32 3.64
C PRO A 80 -14.37 4.49 3.03
N GLU A 81 -13.68 5.37 2.31
CA GLU A 81 -14.37 6.35 1.49
C GLU A 81 -15.28 5.57 0.54
N LYS A 82 -16.56 5.94 0.49
CA LYS A 82 -17.50 5.32 -0.44
C LYS A 82 -17.09 5.69 -1.87
N GLU A 83 -16.16 4.95 -2.46
CA GLU A 83 -15.95 5.02 -3.90
C GLU A 83 -17.24 4.56 -4.60
N LYS A 84 -17.86 5.47 -5.35
CA LYS A 84 -19.06 5.20 -6.13
C LYS A 84 -18.76 4.09 -7.14
N GLY A 85 -19.39 2.93 -6.96
CA GLY A 85 -19.23 1.78 -7.87
C GLY A 85 -18.30 0.68 -7.36
N VAL A 86 -17.67 0.86 -6.19
CA VAL A 86 -16.96 -0.21 -5.49
C VAL A 86 -17.88 -0.80 -4.44
N THR A 87 -18.33 -2.04 -4.66
CA THR A 87 -18.85 -2.88 -3.58
C THR A 87 -17.65 -3.24 -2.71
N TYR A 88 -17.42 -2.51 -1.63
CA TYR A 88 -16.52 -2.99 -0.59
C TYR A 88 -17.11 -4.30 -0.07
N LEU A 89 -16.46 -5.41 -0.38
CA LEU A 89 -16.65 -6.66 0.34
C LEU A 89 -16.13 -6.35 1.75
N GLY A 90 -17.05 -6.09 2.69
CA GLY A 90 -16.76 -5.61 4.04
C GLY A 90 -15.72 -6.45 4.79
N PHE A 91 -15.19 -5.91 5.89
CA PHE A 91 -14.23 -6.65 6.69
C PHE A 91 -14.83 -7.98 7.14
N PRO A 92 -14.09 -9.09 7.06
CA PRO A 92 -14.57 -10.34 7.63
C PRO A 92 -14.76 -10.15 9.14
N GLN A 93 -15.77 -10.79 9.74
CA GLN A 93 -16.00 -10.75 11.20
C GLN A 93 -14.76 -11.14 12.02
N THR A 94 -13.81 -11.83 11.39
CA THR A 94 -12.50 -12.15 11.95
C THR A 94 -11.72 -10.92 12.37
N ILE A 95 -11.96 -9.75 11.77
CA ILE A 95 -11.21 -8.52 12.03
C ILE A 95 -11.25 -8.11 13.50
N PHE A 96 -12.34 -8.37 14.21
CA PHE A 96 -12.48 -8.05 15.64
C PHE A 96 -11.54 -8.89 16.48
N LEU A 97 -11.49 -10.19 16.24
CA LEU A 97 -10.64 -11.11 16.97
C LEU A 97 -9.16 -10.91 16.60
N THR A 98 -8.84 -10.67 15.33
CA THR A 98 -7.47 -10.41 14.91
C THR A 98 -6.97 -9.07 15.46
N SER A 99 -7.81 -8.03 15.48
CA SER A 99 -7.49 -6.73 16.05
C SER A 99 -7.35 -6.78 17.57
N ALA A 100 -8.23 -7.50 18.26
CA ALA A 100 -8.10 -7.77 19.68
C ALA A 100 -6.74 -8.43 19.97
N MET A 101 -6.43 -9.53 19.27
CA MET A 101 -5.15 -10.22 19.39
C MET A 101 -3.94 -9.30 19.18
N GLU A 102 -3.96 -8.45 18.15
CA GLU A 102 -2.89 -7.46 17.92
C GLU A 102 -2.74 -6.51 19.11
N ILE A 103 -3.84 -5.99 19.66
CA ILE A 103 -3.80 -5.12 20.83
C ILE A 103 -3.20 -5.85 22.05
N LEU A 104 -3.63 -7.10 22.35
CA LEU A 104 -2.99 -7.87 23.43
C LEU A 104 -1.49 -8.03 23.20
N LEU A 105 -1.08 -8.26 21.95
CA LEU A 105 0.33 -8.43 21.62
C LEU A 105 1.12 -7.13 21.79
N ILE A 106 0.50 -5.98 21.53
CA ILE A 106 1.07 -4.66 21.84
C ILE A 106 1.24 -4.51 23.35
N GLU A 107 0.19 -4.75 24.15
CA GLU A 107 0.25 -4.65 25.62
C GLU A 107 1.29 -5.60 26.24
N LYS A 108 1.47 -6.78 25.65
CA LYS A 108 2.46 -7.77 26.08
C LYS A 108 3.87 -7.51 25.51
N ASN A 109 4.07 -6.45 24.73
CA ASN A 109 5.32 -6.16 24.00
C ASN A 109 5.81 -7.32 23.10
N LYS A 110 4.87 -8.09 22.52
CA LYS A 110 5.14 -9.27 21.69
C LYS A 110 4.78 -9.09 20.21
N LEU A 111 4.21 -7.95 19.83
CA LEU A 111 3.75 -7.72 18.44
C LEU A 111 4.89 -7.87 17.42
N LEU A 112 6.10 -7.36 17.71
CA LEU A 112 7.23 -7.47 16.79
C LEU A 112 7.65 -8.91 16.51
N ASP A 113 7.72 -9.74 17.55
CA ASP A 113 8.08 -11.16 17.40
C ASP A 113 6.99 -11.91 16.63
N TYR A 114 5.72 -11.61 16.91
CA TYR A 114 4.58 -12.14 16.17
C TYR A 114 4.64 -11.79 14.67
N VAL A 115 4.87 -10.52 14.32
CA VAL A 115 4.97 -10.05 12.92
C VAL A 115 6.18 -10.66 12.22
N LYS A 116 7.32 -10.81 12.91
CA LYS A 116 8.51 -11.51 12.38
C LYS A 116 8.24 -12.99 12.08
N LYS A 117 7.53 -13.71 12.97
CA LYS A 117 7.15 -15.11 12.75
C LYS A 117 6.26 -15.30 11.51
N GLN A 118 5.48 -14.29 11.16
CA GLN A 118 4.65 -14.27 9.94
C GLN A 118 5.43 -13.94 8.66
N ARG A 119 6.73 -13.59 8.75
CA ARG A 119 7.58 -13.23 7.60
C ARG A 119 7.03 -12.04 6.79
N ILE A 120 6.40 -11.08 7.48
CA ILE A 120 5.93 -9.84 6.87
C ILE A 120 7.14 -8.97 6.46
N THR A 121 7.09 -8.38 5.26
CA THR A 121 8.08 -7.42 4.77
C THR A 121 8.08 -6.16 5.65
N ALA A 122 9.26 -5.67 6.05
CA ALA A 122 9.41 -4.51 6.95
C ALA A 122 8.63 -4.63 8.29
N PRO A 123 8.86 -5.68 9.10
CA PRO A 123 8.07 -5.98 10.29
C PRO A 123 8.09 -4.84 11.32
N THR A 124 9.19 -4.11 11.42
CA THR A 124 9.34 -2.96 12.31
C THR A 124 8.45 -1.77 11.91
N LYS A 125 8.23 -1.55 10.60
CA LYS A 125 7.37 -0.46 10.10
C LYS A 125 5.91 -0.75 10.44
N CYS A 126 5.44 -1.95 10.11
CA CYS A 126 4.10 -2.44 10.44
C CYS A 126 3.82 -2.34 11.96
N VAL A 127 4.76 -2.79 12.80
CA VAL A 127 4.61 -2.69 14.27
C VAL A 127 4.53 -1.24 14.75
N LYS A 128 5.31 -0.32 14.16
CA LYS A 128 5.24 1.10 14.52
C LYS A 128 3.87 1.70 14.16
N GLU A 129 3.33 1.36 13.01
CA GLU A 129 2.01 1.83 12.56
C GLU A 129 0.87 1.28 13.42
N ASP A 130 0.92 -0.01 13.76
CA ASP A 130 -0.05 -0.64 14.66
C ASP A 130 0.03 -0.05 16.09
N ILE A 131 1.24 0.16 16.62
CA ILE A 131 1.41 0.83 17.93
C ILE A 131 0.86 2.25 17.87
N ALA A 132 1.13 3.02 16.82
CA ALA A 132 0.61 4.37 16.68
C ALA A 132 -0.93 4.37 16.64
N SER A 133 -1.52 3.38 15.95
CA SER A 133 -2.98 3.25 15.86
C SER A 133 -3.62 2.87 17.19
N TYR A 134 -3.00 1.93 17.90
CA TYR A 134 -3.39 1.58 19.26
C TYR A 134 -3.34 2.77 20.21
N GLN A 135 -2.27 3.57 20.19
CA GLN A 135 -2.10 4.70 21.09
C GLN A 135 -3.15 5.80 20.83
N ARG A 136 -3.51 6.05 19.56
CA ARG A 136 -4.60 6.96 19.21
C ARG A 136 -5.95 6.44 19.69
N ALA A 137 -6.23 5.15 19.47
CA ALA A 137 -7.45 4.51 19.92
C ALA A 137 -7.58 4.51 21.46
N LEU A 138 -6.49 4.27 22.18
CA LEU A 138 -6.42 4.27 23.64
C LEU A 138 -6.66 5.66 24.23
N ALA A 139 -6.03 6.70 23.67
CA ALA A 139 -6.26 8.07 24.09
C ALA A 139 -7.73 8.45 23.87
N THR A 140 -8.30 8.09 22.71
CA THR A 140 -9.70 8.34 22.38
C THR A 140 -10.65 7.61 23.34
N SER A 141 -10.39 6.34 23.64
CA SER A 141 -11.25 5.56 24.54
C SER A 141 -11.26 6.09 25.98
N LYS A 142 -10.17 6.75 26.40
CA LYS A 142 -10.03 7.38 27.72
C LYS A 142 -10.42 8.86 27.77
N ASN A 143 -10.83 9.46 26.64
CA ASN A 143 -11.01 10.90 26.50
C ASN A 143 -9.75 11.71 26.89
N GLU A 144 -8.58 11.17 26.56
CA GLU A 144 -7.27 11.79 26.80
C GLU A 144 -6.71 12.41 25.50
N PRO A 145 -5.87 13.45 25.60
CA PRO A 145 -5.20 14.00 24.42
C PRO A 145 -4.26 12.95 23.80
N ILE A 146 -4.31 12.82 22.48
CA ILE A 146 -3.38 11.95 21.73
C ILE A 146 -1.94 12.48 21.90
N PRO A 147 -0.98 11.67 22.35
CA PRO A 147 0.42 12.10 22.48
C PRO A 147 0.97 12.59 21.14
N GLU A 148 1.74 13.68 21.16
CA GLU A 148 2.25 14.36 19.95
C GLU A 148 2.95 13.39 18.97
N ILE A 149 3.73 12.44 19.49
CA ILE A 149 4.43 11.41 18.70
C ILE A 149 3.50 10.44 17.95
N PHE A 150 2.23 10.33 18.36
CA PHE A 150 1.21 9.46 17.76
C PHE A 150 0.09 10.24 17.09
N GLN A 151 0.09 11.57 17.22
CA GLN A 151 -0.80 12.40 16.43
C GLN A 151 -0.54 12.07 14.97
N LYS A 152 -1.62 11.76 14.23
CA LYS A 152 -1.53 11.76 12.78
C LYS A 152 -1.01 13.15 12.44
N LYS A 153 0.19 13.24 11.84
CA LYS A 153 0.57 14.47 11.14
C LYS A 153 -0.67 14.84 10.33
N PRO A 154 -1.06 16.12 10.27
CA PRO A 154 -2.03 16.52 9.28
C PRO A 154 -1.54 15.86 8.00
N LYS A 155 -2.30 14.86 7.50
CA LYS A 155 -2.43 14.78 6.07
C LYS A 155 -2.88 16.19 5.80
N GLU A 156 -2.00 17.00 5.20
CA GLU A 156 -2.55 18.02 4.35
C GLU A 156 -3.66 17.28 3.64
N GLU A 157 -4.90 17.67 3.90
CA GLU A 157 -5.86 17.55 2.85
C GLU A 157 -5.17 18.29 1.72
N LYS A 158 -4.42 17.55 0.92
CA LYS A 158 -4.51 17.71 -0.50
C LYS A 158 -6.00 17.55 -0.73
N VAL A 159 -6.69 18.68 -0.57
CA VAL A 159 -7.46 19.23 -1.66
C VAL A 159 -6.62 18.84 -2.86
N ILE A 160 -6.97 17.71 -3.46
CA ILE A 160 -6.72 17.50 -4.86
C ILE A 160 -7.50 18.67 -5.43
N SER A 161 -6.83 19.81 -5.50
CA SER A 161 -7.24 20.85 -6.40
C SER A 161 -7.25 20.08 -7.69
N TYR A 162 -8.45 19.80 -8.17
CA TYR A 162 -8.70 19.66 -9.59
C TYR A 162 -8.12 20.92 -10.22
N VAL A 163 -6.80 20.92 -10.44
CA VAL A 163 -6.19 21.72 -11.46
C VAL A 163 -6.49 20.90 -12.68
N GLY A 164 -7.69 21.14 -13.22
CA GLY A 164 -8.18 20.49 -14.42
C GLY A 164 -7.29 20.83 -15.59
N ASN A 165 -6.18 20.12 -15.72
CA ASN A 165 -5.61 19.80 -17.01
C ASN A 165 -5.99 18.36 -17.28
N LYS A 166 -7.13 18.17 -17.93
CA LYS A 166 -7.51 16.88 -18.51
C LYS A 166 -6.33 16.43 -19.36
N ILE A 167 -5.67 15.33 -18.99
CA ILE A 167 -4.57 14.80 -19.80
C ILE A 167 -5.05 14.67 -21.25
N ILE A 168 -4.28 15.27 -22.15
CA ILE A 168 -4.53 15.21 -23.60
C ILE A 168 -3.59 14.14 -24.14
N LEU A 169 -4.17 13.05 -24.63
CA LEU A 169 -3.42 12.07 -25.40
C LEU A 169 -3.14 12.64 -26.79
N GLY A 170 -1.96 12.33 -27.31
CA GLY A 170 -1.57 12.56 -28.69
C GLY A 170 -2.40 11.74 -29.67
N GLU A 171 -1.94 11.72 -30.92
CA GLU A 171 -2.51 10.88 -31.95
C GLU A 171 -2.23 9.40 -31.63
N PHE A 172 -3.20 8.53 -31.93
CA PHE A 172 -3.03 7.09 -31.83
C PHE A 172 -2.49 6.58 -33.15
N LYS A 173 -1.39 5.85 -33.11
CA LYS A 173 -0.75 5.24 -34.27
C LYS A 173 -0.78 3.74 -34.11
N SER A 174 -1.24 3.01 -35.13
CA SER A 174 -1.04 1.56 -35.19
C SER A 174 0.45 1.28 -35.42
N THR A 175 0.97 0.24 -34.80
CA THR A 175 2.32 -0.25 -35.11
C THR A 175 2.25 -1.29 -36.24
N ASP A 176 3.40 -1.81 -36.68
CA ASP A 176 3.46 -2.86 -37.70
C ASP A 176 3.01 -4.25 -37.18
N GLU A 177 2.67 -4.35 -35.89
CA GLU A 177 2.18 -5.56 -35.23
C GLU A 177 0.68 -5.49 -34.97
N ASP A 178 -0.03 -6.58 -35.25
CA ASP A 178 -1.47 -6.69 -34.98
C ASP A 178 -1.77 -6.40 -33.49
N ASP A 179 -2.87 -5.69 -33.23
CA ASP A 179 -3.36 -5.33 -31.90
C ASP A 179 -2.39 -4.50 -31.03
N LYS A 180 -1.45 -3.79 -31.65
CA LYS A 180 -0.56 -2.85 -30.97
C LYS A 180 -0.72 -1.42 -31.47
N TRP A 181 -0.84 -0.51 -30.50
CA TRP A 181 -1.03 0.91 -30.73
C TRP A 181 -0.06 1.72 -29.87
N GLN A 182 0.21 2.93 -30.30
CA GLN A 182 1.07 3.86 -29.59
C GLN A 182 0.42 5.24 -29.55
N THR A 183 0.54 5.91 -28.42
CA THR A 183 0.20 7.33 -28.26
C THR A 183 1.20 8.01 -27.32
N SER A 184 1.03 9.30 -27.06
CA SER A 184 1.86 10.02 -26.09
C SER A 184 1.01 10.91 -25.19
N ALA A 185 1.55 11.28 -24.04
CA ALA A 185 0.97 12.26 -23.13
C ALA A 185 2.07 13.06 -22.45
N ILE A 186 1.77 14.27 -21.97
CA ILE A 186 2.69 14.99 -21.07
C ILE A 186 2.39 14.52 -19.64
N LEU A 187 3.35 13.83 -19.02
CA LEU A 187 3.29 13.36 -17.65
C LEU A 187 4.52 13.82 -16.89
N TRP A 188 4.32 14.28 -15.66
CA TRP A 188 5.41 14.76 -14.79
C TRP A 188 6.36 15.73 -15.53
N GLU A 189 5.76 16.62 -16.33
CA GLU A 189 6.44 17.66 -17.14
C GLU A 189 7.25 17.16 -18.34
N LYS A 190 7.16 15.88 -18.72
CA LYS A 190 7.81 15.31 -19.90
C LYS A 190 6.81 14.65 -20.85
N GLU A 191 7.13 14.65 -22.14
CA GLU A 191 6.42 13.80 -23.09
C GLU A 191 6.78 12.34 -22.82
N THR A 192 5.76 11.52 -22.61
CA THR A 192 5.88 10.09 -22.28
C THR A 192 5.13 9.30 -23.34
N GLU A 193 5.80 8.26 -23.84
CA GLU A 193 5.23 7.32 -24.78
C GLU A 193 4.34 6.29 -24.06
N ILE A 194 3.20 5.95 -24.66
CA ILE A 194 2.24 4.98 -24.14
C ILE A 194 2.04 3.89 -25.19
N ASN A 195 2.56 2.71 -24.89
CA ASN A 195 2.46 1.49 -25.69
C ASN A 195 1.24 0.69 -25.25
N ILE A 196 0.37 0.33 -26.20
CA ILE A 196 -0.93 -0.29 -25.94
C ILE A 196 -0.98 -1.64 -26.66
N ILE A 197 -1.33 -2.68 -25.93
CA ILE A 197 -1.41 -4.06 -26.43
C ILE A 197 -2.84 -4.59 -26.17
N GLY A 198 -3.55 -5.03 -27.21
CA GLY A 198 -4.87 -5.66 -27.10
C GLY A 198 -5.98 -4.99 -27.93
N ASP A 199 -7.17 -5.60 -27.93
CA ASP A 199 -8.30 -5.19 -28.77
C ASP A 199 -8.82 -3.79 -28.40
N TYR A 200 -8.90 -2.94 -29.42
CA TYR A 200 -8.90 -1.49 -29.32
C TYR A 200 -10.31 -0.91 -29.45
N ASP A 201 -10.92 -0.51 -28.32
CA ASP A 201 -11.96 0.55 -28.31
C ASP A 201 -12.10 1.26 -26.95
N SER A 202 -10.99 1.67 -26.31
CA SER A 202 -11.07 2.33 -25.00
C SER A 202 -10.04 3.43 -24.76
N LYS A 203 -9.99 4.43 -25.66
CA LYS A 203 -9.33 5.72 -25.42
C LYS A 203 -9.65 6.29 -24.02
N LYS A 204 -10.88 6.08 -23.55
CA LYS A 204 -11.32 6.49 -22.21
C LYS A 204 -10.59 5.76 -21.08
N ALA A 205 -10.35 4.45 -21.21
CA ALA A 205 -9.60 3.68 -20.21
C ALA A 205 -8.15 4.19 -20.13
N ILE A 206 -7.51 4.42 -21.27
CA ILE A 206 -6.14 4.97 -21.34
C ILE A 206 -6.07 6.35 -20.70
N VAL A 207 -6.95 7.28 -21.07
CA VAL A 207 -7.00 8.63 -20.47
C VAL A 207 -7.16 8.54 -18.94
N ASN A 208 -8.08 7.70 -18.46
CA ASN A 208 -8.34 7.55 -17.03
C ASN A 208 -7.15 6.96 -16.28
N TYR A 209 -6.43 6.02 -16.90
CA TYR A 209 -5.27 5.38 -16.28
C TYR A 209 -4.05 6.32 -16.25
N VAL A 210 -3.79 7.02 -17.34
CA VAL A 210 -2.74 8.03 -17.40
C VAL A 210 -3.01 9.18 -16.44
N GLN A 211 -4.26 9.63 -16.33
CA GLN A 211 -4.65 10.61 -15.31
C GLN A 211 -4.41 10.06 -13.89
N TRP A 212 -4.71 8.78 -13.65
CA TRP A 212 -4.42 8.17 -12.35
C TRP A 212 -2.92 8.16 -12.04
N ILE A 213 -2.03 7.92 -13.02
CA ILE A 213 -0.58 8.02 -12.83
C ILE A 213 -0.18 9.44 -12.42
N GLU A 214 -0.68 10.46 -13.12
CA GLU A 214 -0.41 11.87 -12.80
C GLU A 214 -0.87 12.19 -11.37
N ASP A 215 -2.09 11.80 -11.02
CA ASP A 215 -2.70 12.04 -9.70
C ASP A 215 -1.99 11.27 -8.56
N ASN A 216 -1.27 10.18 -8.88
CA ASN A 216 -0.62 9.29 -7.91
C ASN A 216 0.91 9.31 -7.99
N ARG A 217 1.49 10.37 -8.59
CA ARG A 217 2.95 10.55 -8.71
C ARG A 217 3.71 10.23 -7.43
N GLU A 218 3.35 10.88 -6.32
CA GLU A 218 4.05 10.71 -5.04
C GLU A 218 3.94 9.29 -4.50
N THR A 219 2.79 8.64 -4.64
CA THR A 219 2.58 7.26 -4.21
C THR A 219 3.48 6.30 -5.02
N ILE A 220 3.55 6.48 -6.34
CA ILE A 220 4.38 5.67 -7.23
C ILE A 220 5.86 5.87 -6.91
N LEU A 221 6.31 7.12 -6.75
CA LEU A 221 7.70 7.43 -6.40
C LEU A 221 8.09 6.88 -5.02
N SER A 222 7.21 7.02 -4.02
CA SER A 222 7.45 6.47 -2.69
C SER A 222 7.58 4.95 -2.75
N PHE A 223 6.69 4.28 -3.47
CA PHE A 223 6.75 2.83 -3.67
C PHE A 223 8.05 2.39 -4.35
N ALA A 224 8.44 3.09 -5.42
CA ALA A 224 9.67 2.79 -6.17
C ALA A 224 10.93 2.91 -5.29
N LEU A 225 11.02 3.95 -4.45
CA LEU A 225 12.19 4.22 -3.62
C LEU A 225 12.24 3.39 -2.33
N GLU A 226 11.09 2.91 -1.83
CA GLU A 226 11.05 2.01 -0.68
C GLU A 226 11.67 0.63 -0.98
N TYR A 227 11.68 0.21 -2.26
CA TYR A 227 12.29 -1.05 -2.66
C TYR A 227 13.80 -1.03 -2.40
N GLU A 228 14.27 -2.01 -1.61
CA GLU A 228 15.69 -2.16 -1.20
C GLU A 228 16.32 -0.94 -0.53
N ASN A 229 15.51 -0.03 0.02
CA ASN A 229 15.99 1.20 0.64
C ASN A 229 16.96 1.96 -0.28
N PHE A 230 16.53 2.17 -1.54
CA PHE A 230 17.39 2.53 -2.66
C PHE A 230 18.36 3.67 -2.35
N LEU A 231 17.87 4.76 -1.76
CA LEU A 231 18.66 5.96 -1.51
C LEU A 231 19.85 5.68 -0.58
N ASP A 232 19.65 4.92 0.49
CA ASP A 232 20.72 4.60 1.44
C ASP A 232 21.76 3.69 0.77
N THR A 233 21.31 2.65 0.06
CA THR A 233 22.19 1.74 -0.69
C THR A 233 23.02 2.49 -1.73
N PHE A 234 22.38 3.41 -2.48
CA PHE A 234 23.05 4.28 -3.44
C PHE A 234 24.07 5.20 -2.77
N ASN A 235 23.69 5.87 -1.68
CA ASN A 235 24.56 6.80 -0.97
C ASN A 235 25.73 6.13 -0.26
N ASP A 236 25.59 4.88 0.19
CA ASP A 236 26.68 4.06 0.72
C ASP A 236 27.73 3.79 -0.37
N TRP A 237 27.28 3.40 -1.58
CA TRP A 237 28.16 3.21 -2.73
C TRP A 237 28.86 4.52 -3.14
N ILE A 238 28.11 5.62 -3.24
CA ILE A 238 28.65 6.95 -3.56
C ILE A 238 29.72 7.37 -2.55
N SER A 239 29.44 7.22 -1.26
CA SER A 239 30.35 7.58 -0.18
C SER A 239 31.67 6.80 -0.27
N GLU A 240 31.59 5.51 -0.58
CA GLU A 240 32.76 4.66 -0.73
C GLU A 240 33.60 5.01 -1.98
N GLU A 241 32.96 5.33 -3.10
CA GLU A 241 33.64 5.77 -4.32
C GLU A 241 34.34 7.12 -4.13
N ILE A 242 33.66 8.08 -3.49
CA ILE A 242 34.24 9.38 -3.14
C ILE A 242 35.44 9.20 -2.21
N ARG A 243 35.34 8.34 -1.18
CA ARG A 243 36.44 8.06 -0.26
C ARG A 243 37.68 7.49 -0.97
N LYS A 244 37.48 6.63 -1.97
CA LYS A 244 38.57 5.98 -2.72
C LYS A 244 39.18 6.86 -3.80
N LYS A 245 38.36 7.62 -4.53
CA LYS A 245 38.73 8.28 -5.79
C LYS A 245 38.58 9.80 -5.76
N GLY A 246 38.06 10.37 -4.68
CA GLY A 246 37.71 11.79 -4.53
C GLY A 246 36.43 12.20 -5.26
N LYS A 247 35.76 11.28 -5.97
CA LYS A 247 34.51 11.48 -6.70
C LYS A 247 33.85 10.14 -7.03
N ALA A 248 32.53 10.16 -7.22
CA ALA A 248 31.80 9.10 -7.89
C ALA A 248 31.44 9.55 -9.32
N THR A 249 31.44 8.63 -10.29
CA THR A 249 31.05 8.90 -11.67
C THR A 249 29.92 7.94 -12.03
N LEU A 250 28.74 8.49 -12.32
CA LEU A 250 27.56 7.73 -12.72
C LEU A 250 27.69 7.22 -14.15
N TYR A 251 26.76 6.36 -14.57
CA TYR A 251 26.75 5.76 -15.90
C TYR A 251 26.65 6.80 -17.02
N ASP A 252 25.85 7.86 -16.83
CA ASP A 252 25.73 9.02 -17.72
C ASP A 252 26.93 9.99 -17.69
N LYS A 253 27.99 9.64 -16.94
CA LYS A 253 29.20 10.44 -16.68
C LYS A 253 28.98 11.65 -15.77
N THR A 254 27.83 11.79 -15.13
CA THR A 254 27.62 12.78 -14.06
C THR A 254 28.60 12.50 -12.93
N ILE A 255 29.24 13.56 -12.43
CA ILE A 255 30.21 13.48 -11.34
C ILE A 255 29.55 13.94 -10.05
N LEU A 256 29.59 13.09 -9.03
CA LEU A 256 29.15 13.42 -7.68
C LEU A 256 30.36 13.52 -6.75
N THR A 257 30.38 14.56 -5.93
CA THR A 257 31.41 14.80 -4.90
C THR A 257 30.88 14.64 -3.48
N GLU A 258 29.58 14.38 -3.33
CA GLU A 258 28.88 14.11 -2.08
C GLU A 258 27.66 13.21 -2.33
N PRO A 259 27.14 12.52 -1.30
CA PRO A 259 25.86 11.81 -1.35
C PRO A 259 24.69 12.73 -1.70
N ILE A 260 23.61 12.18 -2.26
CA ILE A 260 22.43 12.96 -2.66
C ILE A 260 21.31 12.87 -1.62
N THR A 261 20.41 13.84 -1.66
CA THR A 261 19.19 13.83 -0.84
C THR A 261 18.05 13.13 -1.56
N GLU A 262 17.03 12.71 -0.81
CA GLU A 262 15.78 12.18 -1.38
C GLU A 262 15.11 13.18 -2.33
N GLU A 263 15.10 14.47 -1.96
CA GLU A 263 14.56 15.54 -2.81
C GLU A 263 15.30 15.64 -4.15
N THR A 264 16.63 15.51 -4.12
CA THR A 264 17.46 15.48 -5.35
C THR A 264 17.12 14.28 -6.22
N LEU A 265 16.99 13.10 -5.62
CA LEU A 265 16.63 11.86 -6.32
C LEU A 265 15.24 11.97 -6.96
N ILE A 266 14.22 12.36 -6.18
CA ILE A 266 12.83 12.50 -6.63
C ILE A 266 12.71 13.48 -7.80
N LYS A 267 13.41 14.61 -7.76
CA LYS A 267 13.42 15.59 -8.85
C LYS A 267 14.02 15.04 -10.15
N GLY A 268 14.94 14.08 -10.02
CA GLY A 268 15.58 13.43 -11.17
C GLY A 268 14.74 12.31 -11.78
N ILE A 269 13.70 11.81 -11.10
CA ILE A 269 12.90 10.68 -11.62
C ILE A 269 11.88 11.16 -12.65
N HIS A 270 11.82 10.44 -13.77
CA HIS A 270 10.89 10.66 -14.86
C HIS A 270 10.30 9.33 -15.36
N ILE A 271 9.15 9.39 -16.01
CA ILE A 271 8.61 8.26 -16.76
C ILE A 271 9.27 8.25 -18.14
N GLU A 272 9.92 7.16 -18.49
CA GLU A 272 10.44 6.92 -19.85
C GLU A 272 9.28 6.56 -20.79
N ASP A 273 8.56 5.50 -20.44
CA ASP A 273 7.41 5.01 -21.18
C ASP A 273 6.42 4.26 -20.27
N ILE A 274 5.24 4.00 -20.79
CA ILE A 274 4.20 3.20 -20.15
C ILE A 274 3.75 2.14 -21.14
N SER A 275 3.67 0.88 -20.69
CA SER A 275 3.05 -0.19 -21.46
C SER A 275 1.75 -0.62 -20.80
N VAL A 276 0.65 -0.71 -21.55
CA VAL A 276 -0.66 -1.11 -21.04
C VAL A 276 -1.18 -2.33 -21.80
N TYR A 277 -1.71 -3.29 -21.07
CA TYR A 277 -2.36 -4.47 -21.61
C TYR A 277 -3.88 -4.34 -21.44
N LEU A 278 -4.59 -4.43 -22.57
CA LEU A 278 -6.04 -4.30 -22.68
C LEU A 278 -6.69 -5.65 -22.97
N GLU A 279 -7.77 -5.93 -22.27
CA GLU A 279 -8.69 -7.03 -22.55
C GLU A 279 -10.12 -6.53 -22.35
N ASP A 280 -11.02 -6.80 -23.31
CA ASP A 280 -12.43 -6.40 -23.26
C ASP A 280 -12.66 -4.89 -22.94
N GLY A 281 -11.77 -4.02 -23.42
CA GLY A 281 -11.86 -2.56 -23.21
C GLY A 281 -11.44 -2.08 -21.81
N SER A 282 -10.91 -2.96 -20.95
CA SER A 282 -10.29 -2.59 -19.67
C SER A 282 -8.79 -2.83 -19.65
N ILE A 283 -8.06 -2.01 -18.88
CA ILE A 283 -6.63 -2.24 -18.59
C ILE A 283 -6.55 -3.33 -17.54
N GLU A 284 -5.99 -4.48 -17.92
CA GLU A 284 -5.78 -5.61 -17.02
C GLU A 284 -4.47 -5.50 -16.25
N SER A 285 -3.44 -4.96 -16.90
CA SER A 285 -2.16 -4.64 -16.30
C SER A 285 -1.44 -3.54 -17.06
N ALA A 286 -0.45 -2.95 -16.41
CA ALA A 286 0.43 -1.98 -17.04
C ALA A 286 1.80 -1.92 -16.35
N GLU A 287 2.80 -1.51 -17.12
CA GLU A 287 4.16 -1.24 -16.69
C GLU A 287 4.43 0.26 -16.82
N ILE A 288 5.02 0.85 -15.78
CA ILE A 288 5.45 2.25 -15.71
C ILE A 288 6.97 2.21 -15.57
N ASN A 289 7.66 2.64 -16.61
CA ASN A 289 9.11 2.57 -16.70
C ASN A 289 9.71 3.89 -16.21
N LEU A 290 10.48 3.82 -15.12
CA LEU A 290 11.08 4.98 -14.48
C LEU A 290 12.57 5.05 -14.75
N ILE A 291 13.04 6.23 -15.13
CA ILE A 291 14.46 6.56 -15.29
C ILE A 291 14.84 7.77 -14.43
N THR A 292 16.13 8.04 -14.33
CA THR A 292 16.64 9.21 -13.60
C THR A 292 17.53 10.08 -14.46
N SER A 293 17.51 11.39 -14.21
CA SER A 293 18.43 12.37 -14.78
C SER A 293 18.85 13.37 -13.69
N PRO A 294 20.10 13.33 -13.17
CA PRO A 294 21.19 12.41 -13.50
C PRO A 294 20.87 10.92 -13.32
N ASP A 295 21.63 10.05 -13.99
CA ASP A 295 21.39 8.60 -14.00
C ASP A 295 21.81 7.91 -12.68
N TYR A 296 20.95 8.07 -11.67
CA TYR A 296 21.07 7.43 -10.37
C TYR A 296 20.77 5.94 -10.43
N PHE A 297 20.03 5.47 -11.45
CA PHE A 297 19.74 4.05 -11.68
C PHE A 297 20.86 3.30 -12.40
N ASN A 298 21.98 3.99 -12.68
CA ASN A 298 23.21 3.41 -13.20
C ASN A 298 22.98 2.61 -14.50
N GLY A 299 22.28 3.22 -15.45
CA GLY A 299 21.98 2.66 -16.78
C GLY A 299 20.75 1.75 -16.83
N HIS A 300 20.01 1.64 -15.72
CA HIS A 300 18.82 0.79 -15.65
C HIS A 300 17.54 1.64 -15.60
N THR A 301 16.45 1.02 -16.06
CA THR A 301 15.06 1.45 -15.90
C THR A 301 14.44 0.68 -14.74
N LEU A 302 13.82 1.39 -13.82
CA LEU A 302 13.05 0.79 -12.73
C LEU A 302 11.61 0.58 -13.20
N VAL A 303 11.16 -0.67 -13.19
CA VAL A 303 9.83 -1.05 -13.69
C VAL A 303 8.86 -1.19 -12.54
N ILE A 304 7.78 -0.42 -12.60
CA ILE A 304 6.63 -0.55 -11.70
C ILE A 304 5.48 -1.17 -12.47
N GLU A 305 4.96 -2.29 -11.97
CA GLU A 305 3.79 -2.96 -12.52
C GLU A 305 2.53 -2.54 -11.76
N THR A 306 1.41 -2.53 -12.47
CA THR A 306 0.08 -2.34 -11.89
C THR A 306 -0.88 -3.40 -12.42
N ASP A 307 -1.76 -3.90 -11.56
CA ASP A 307 -2.88 -4.75 -11.97
C ASP A 307 -4.14 -3.92 -12.31
N LYS A 308 -5.23 -4.59 -12.71
CA LYS A 308 -6.55 -3.99 -12.97
C LYS A 308 -7.08 -3.11 -11.84
N LYS A 309 -6.69 -3.40 -10.59
CA LYS A 309 -7.07 -2.65 -9.39
C LYS A 309 -6.06 -1.55 -9.04
N LYS A 310 -5.05 -1.32 -9.91
CA LYS A 310 -3.95 -0.36 -9.74
C LYS A 310 -3.09 -0.65 -8.51
N LYS A 311 -3.01 -1.92 -8.09
CA LYS A 311 -2.07 -2.34 -7.06
C LYS A 311 -0.66 -2.34 -7.65
N LEU A 312 0.26 -1.64 -6.99
CA LEU A 312 1.66 -1.54 -7.39
C LEU A 312 2.44 -2.83 -7.05
N SER A 313 3.24 -3.32 -7.98
CA SER A 313 4.27 -4.35 -7.79
C SER A 313 5.58 -3.93 -8.43
N PHE A 314 6.69 -4.53 -7.97
CA PHE A 314 8.00 -4.28 -8.55
C PHE A 314 8.23 -5.23 -9.72
N GLY A 315 8.42 -4.69 -10.93
CA GLY A 315 8.70 -5.44 -12.15
C GLY A 315 10.19 -5.74 -12.37
N GLY A 316 11.08 -5.07 -11.62
CA GLY A 316 12.52 -5.26 -11.71
C GLY A 316 13.29 -3.99 -12.08
N MET A 317 14.62 -4.12 -12.14
CA MET A 317 15.51 -3.16 -12.78
C MET A 317 15.95 -3.77 -14.13
N GLN A 318 15.69 -3.09 -15.24
CA GLN A 318 16.03 -3.55 -16.59
C GLN A 318 17.12 -2.64 -17.18
N GLY A 319 18.21 -3.19 -17.70
CA GLY A 319 19.34 -2.42 -18.26
C GLY A 319 20.39 -3.32 -18.88
#